data_AF-A0A3C1NG46-F1
#
_entry.id   AF-A0A3C1NG46-F1
#
_cell.length_a   1.000
_cell.length_b   1.000
_cell.length_c   1.000
_cell.angle_alpha   90.00
_cell.angle_beta   90.00
_cell.angle_gamma   90.00
#
_symmetry.space_group_name_H-M   'P 1'
#
loop_
_entity.id
_entity.type
_entity.pdbx_description
1 polymer ?
#
loop_
_entity_poly.entity_id
_entity_poly.type
_entity_poly.pdbx_seq_one_letter_code
_entity_poly.pdbx_strand_id
1 'polypeptide(L)'
;MLNTGLSTIAPVDAAIRTTRNPSLIRHLEVFAGPRFRQAAHQLQEQPYGSHADEIETSLMMVVAPELVDMAQATPSPFSAKAPAPGALSPDDPTSPNYSPSGSFGDPTLASVDKGSRLLAAILEDMMEAAG
;
A
#
# COMPACT_ATOMS: atom_id res chain seq x y z
N MET A 1 -15.95 0.69 8.09
CA MET A 1 -15.26 0.07 6.94
C MET A 1 -13.78 0.32 7.08
N LEU A 2 -12.97 -0.74 7.08
CA LEU A 2 -11.52 -0.62 6.92
C LEU A 2 -11.21 -0.63 5.43
N ASN A 3 -10.45 0.35 4.96
CA ASN A 3 -10.05 0.48 3.58
C ASN A 3 -8.52 0.36 3.47
N THR A 4 -8.06 -0.66 2.75
CA THR A 4 -6.66 -0.93 2.48
C THR A 4 -6.20 -0.47 1.10
N GLY A 5 -7.11 -0.04 0.21
CA GLY A 5 -6.78 0.29 -1.17
C GLY A 5 -6.82 1.79 -1.44
N LEU A 6 -5.67 2.39 -1.77
CA LEU A 6 -5.56 3.81 -2.15
C LEU A 6 -6.54 4.19 -3.27
N SER A 7 -6.65 3.36 -4.31
CA SER A 7 -7.55 3.59 -5.45
C SER A 7 -9.04 3.53 -5.09
N THR A 8 -9.39 2.94 -3.94
CA THR A 8 -10.78 2.80 -3.51
C THR A 8 -11.24 3.91 -2.57
N ILE A 9 -10.34 4.77 -2.08
CA ILE A 9 -10.68 5.87 -1.16
C ILE A 9 -11.74 6.79 -1.79
N ALA A 10 -11.45 7.36 -2.95
CA ALA A 10 -12.34 8.28 -3.65
C ALA A 10 -13.72 7.67 -4.01
N PRO A 11 -13.81 6.46 -4.61
CA PRO A 11 -15.12 5.87 -4.90
C PRO A 11 -15.90 5.47 -3.64
N VAL A 12 -15.23 5.01 -2.57
CA VAL A 12 -15.90 4.72 -1.28
C VAL A 12 -16.45 6.00 -0.66
N ASP A 13 -15.67 7.08 -0.64
CA ASP A 13 -16.13 8.39 -0.16
C ASP A 13 -17.33 8.89 -0.95
N ALA A 14 -17.30 8.78 -2.28
CA ALA A 14 -18.42 9.14 -3.13
C ALA A 14 -19.66 8.31 -2.79
N ALA A 15 -19.50 7.00 -2.61
CA ALA A 15 -20.59 6.12 -2.20
C ALA A 15 -21.19 6.55 -0.87
N ILE A 16 -20.36 6.78 0.16
CA ILE A 16 -20.81 7.20 1.51
C ILE A 16 -21.63 8.49 1.44
N ARG A 17 -21.19 9.50 0.69
CA ARG A 17 -21.90 10.78 0.53
C ARG A 17 -23.29 10.63 -0.09
N THR A 18 -23.54 9.55 -0.84
CA THR A 18 -24.86 9.28 -1.46
C THR A 18 -25.77 8.40 -0.62
N THR A 19 -25.28 7.85 0.50
CA THR A 19 -26.10 7.03 1.40
C THR A 19 -27.11 7.88 2.17
N ARG A 20 -28.22 7.25 2.59
CA ARG A 20 -29.25 7.93 3.41
C ARG A 20 -28.74 8.33 4.80
N ASN A 21 -27.79 7.57 5.34
CA ASN A 21 -27.30 7.72 6.72
C ASN A 21 -25.76 7.66 6.76
N PRO A 22 -25.04 8.65 6.20
CA PRO A 22 -23.58 8.63 6.14
C PRO A 22 -22.91 8.59 7.52
N SER A 23 -23.56 9.15 8.55
CA SER A 23 -23.09 9.12 9.93
C SER A 23 -22.99 7.72 10.55
N LEU A 24 -23.66 6.72 9.96
CA LEU A 24 -23.55 5.32 10.41
C LEU A 24 -22.30 4.62 9.86
N ILE A 25 -21.56 5.25 8.95
CA ILE A 25 -20.40 4.66 8.30
C ILE A 25 -19.15 5.43 8.73
N ARG A 26 -18.25 4.76 9.46
CA ARG A 26 -16.88 5.23 9.65
C ARG A 26 -16.00 4.63 8.57
N HIS A 27 -15.39 5.46 7.73
CA HIS A 27 -14.40 5.07 6.73
C HIS A 27 -13.01 5.25 7.32
N LEU A 28 -12.28 4.15 7.50
CA LEU A 28 -10.95 4.15 8.09
C LEU A 28 -9.95 3.70 7.04
N GLU A 29 -9.09 4.62 6.61
CA GLU A 29 -7.99 4.35 5.67
C GLU A 29 -6.81 3.79 6.45
N VAL A 30 -6.50 2.51 6.24
CA VAL A 30 -5.52 1.75 7.04
C VAL A 30 -4.12 2.36 6.97
N PHE A 31 -3.74 2.92 5.81
CA PHE A 31 -2.43 3.51 5.55
C PHE A 31 -2.38 5.03 5.76
N ALA A 32 -3.47 5.66 6.17
CA ALA A 32 -3.52 7.11 6.37
C ALA A 32 -3.14 7.53 7.80
N GLY A 33 -2.96 6.59 8.73
CA GLY A 33 -2.60 6.91 10.11
C GLY A 33 -1.23 7.61 10.24
N PRO A 34 -1.08 8.57 11.17
CA PRO A 34 0.16 9.32 11.32
C PRO A 34 1.33 8.42 11.76
N ARG A 35 1.10 7.41 12.61
CA ARG A 35 2.16 6.49 13.05
C ARG A 35 2.61 5.59 11.91
N PHE A 36 1.67 5.05 11.14
CA PHE A 36 2.02 4.27 9.95
C PHE A 36 2.83 5.11 8.96
N ARG A 37 2.38 6.33 8.64
CA ARG A 37 3.10 7.23 7.72
C ARG A 37 4.52 7.55 8.21
N GLN A 38 4.69 7.78 9.51
CA GLN A 38 6.00 8.01 10.10
C GLN A 38 6.89 6.76 10.02
N ALA A 39 6.36 5.59 10.39
CA ALA A 39 7.09 4.33 10.35
C ALA A 39 7.51 3.98 8.92
N ALA A 40 6.60 4.09 7.95
CA ALA A 40 6.89 3.87 6.54
C ALA A 40 8.00 4.80 6.05
N HIS A 41 7.92 6.10 6.32
CA HIS A 41 8.97 7.05 5.93
C HIS A 41 10.34 6.74 6.55
N GLN A 42 10.39 6.24 7.78
CA GLN A 42 11.66 5.89 8.44
C GLN A 42 12.26 4.58 7.95
N LEU A 43 11.42 3.65 7.48
CA LEU A 43 11.80 2.29 7.12
C LEU A 43 12.07 2.12 5.63
N GLN A 44 11.39 2.90 4.80
CA GLN A 44 11.45 2.79 3.35
C GLN A 44 12.86 3.12 2.85
N GLU A 45 13.43 2.20 2.08
CA GLU A 45 14.71 2.36 1.39
C GLU A 45 14.51 2.68 -0.09
N GLN A 46 13.45 2.15 -0.71
CA GLN A 46 13.12 2.41 -2.10
C GLN A 46 12.87 3.92 -2.34
N PRO A 47 13.40 4.50 -3.43
CA PRO A 47 13.17 5.93 -3.74
C PRO A 47 11.78 6.21 -4.33
N TYR A 48 11.06 5.16 -4.72
CA TYR A 48 9.70 5.21 -5.26
C TYR A 48 9.03 3.85 -5.08
N GLY A 49 7.70 3.85 -5.14
CA GLY A 49 6.86 2.66 -5.09
C GLY A 49 5.49 2.99 -4.53
N SER A 50 4.51 2.16 -4.85
CA SER A 50 3.14 2.32 -4.37
C SER A 50 2.30 1.05 -4.41
N HIS A 51 2.82 -0.08 -4.93
CA HIS A 51 2.04 -1.31 -5.04
C HIS A 51 2.91 -2.56 -5.05
N ALA A 52 2.58 -3.55 -4.21
CA ALA A 52 3.35 -4.77 -4.00
C ALA A 52 4.86 -4.49 -3.91
N ASP A 53 5.18 -3.40 -3.21
CA ASP A 53 6.50 -2.83 -3.09
C ASP A 53 7.12 -3.21 -1.74
N GLU A 54 8.23 -2.57 -1.37
CA GLU A 54 8.92 -2.81 -0.10
C GLU A 54 7.96 -2.85 1.11
N ILE A 55 7.04 -1.89 1.20
CA ILE A 55 6.19 -1.68 2.37
C ILE A 55 5.04 -2.70 2.38
N GLU A 56 4.34 -2.86 1.26
CA GLU A 56 3.22 -3.82 1.16
C GLU A 56 3.71 -5.26 1.29
N THR A 57 4.83 -5.62 0.66
CA THR A 57 5.41 -6.96 0.79
C THR A 57 5.89 -7.22 2.22
N SER A 58 6.52 -6.23 2.89
CA SER A 58 6.91 -6.37 4.30
C SER A 58 5.72 -6.67 5.21
N LEU A 59 4.59 -5.97 5.01
CA LEU A 59 3.35 -6.25 5.75
C LEU A 59 2.85 -7.69 5.50
N MET A 60 2.83 -8.13 4.23
CA MET A 60 2.38 -9.47 3.88
C MET A 60 3.28 -10.57 4.47
N MET A 61 4.59 -10.34 4.60
CA MET A 61 5.51 -11.28 5.27
C MET A 61 5.19 -11.50 6.75
N VAL A 62 4.39 -10.63 7.38
CA VAL A 62 3.94 -10.81 8.76
C VAL A 62 2.50 -11.31 8.81
N VAL A 63 1.63 -10.80 7.93
CA VAL A 63 0.19 -11.11 7.93
C VAL A 63 -0.08 -12.52 7.39
N ALA A 64 0.58 -12.90 6.31
CA ALA A 64 0.40 -14.18 5.63
C ALA A 64 1.71 -14.59 4.94
N PRO A 65 2.78 -14.90 5.70
CA PRO A 65 4.11 -15.21 5.15
C PRO A 65 4.08 -16.35 4.13
N GLU A 66 3.18 -17.31 4.27
CA GLU A 66 3.01 -18.45 3.36
C GLU A 66 2.54 -18.04 1.95
N LEU A 67 2.05 -16.82 1.78
CA LEU A 67 1.63 -16.26 0.50
C LEU A 67 2.71 -15.42 -0.17
N VAL A 68 3.88 -15.25 0.47
CA VAL A 68 4.99 -14.45 -0.04
C VAL A 68 6.14 -15.35 -0.48
N ASP A 69 6.33 -15.48 -1.79
CA ASP A 69 7.51 -16.13 -2.37
C ASP A 69 8.56 -15.07 -2.75
N MET A 70 9.50 -14.82 -1.84
CA MET A 70 10.57 -13.85 -2.08
C MET A 70 11.52 -14.23 -3.22
N ALA A 71 11.55 -15.49 -3.67
CA ALA A 71 12.34 -15.88 -4.83
C ALA A 71 11.81 -15.29 -6.14
N GLN A 72 10.55 -14.84 -6.16
CA GLN A 72 9.90 -14.18 -7.30
C GLN A 72 9.99 -12.64 -7.22
N ALA A 73 10.44 -12.09 -6.08
CA ALA A 73 10.48 -10.65 -5.87
C ALA A 73 11.43 -9.99 -6.88
N THR A 74 10.89 -9.05 -7.65
CA THR A 74 11.64 -8.31 -8.66
C THR A 74 11.31 -6.81 -8.54
N PRO A 75 12.32 -5.92 -8.54
CA PRO A 75 12.08 -4.48 -8.59
C PRO A 75 11.39 -4.09 -9.89
N SER A 76 10.42 -3.18 -9.83
CA SER A 76 9.89 -2.56 -11.03
C SER A 76 10.95 -1.68 -11.71
N PRO A 77 10.87 -1.44 -13.03
CA PRO A 77 11.71 -0.44 -13.68
C PRO A 77 11.34 0.98 -13.23
N PHE A 78 12.35 1.80 -12.90
CA PHE A 78 12.12 3.21 -12.62
C PHE A 78 11.81 3.97 -13.91
N SER A 79 10.84 4.89 -13.85
CA SER A 79 10.56 5.84 -14.91
C SER A 79 10.37 7.23 -14.32
N ALA A 80 11.07 8.23 -14.86
CA ALA A 80 10.95 9.62 -14.41
C ALA A 80 9.56 10.23 -14.70
N LYS A 81 8.73 9.57 -15.51
CA LYS A 81 7.34 9.96 -15.80
C LYS A 81 6.33 9.24 -14.90
N ALA A 82 6.81 8.42 -13.97
CA ALA A 82 6.02 7.50 -13.18
C ALA A 82 5.88 7.95 -11.72
N PRO A 83 4.85 7.43 -11.01
CA PRO A 83 3.65 6.81 -11.57
C PRO A 83 2.72 7.86 -12.21
N ALA A 84 1.94 7.45 -13.21
CA ALA A 84 0.82 8.24 -13.75
C ALA A 84 -0.52 7.67 -13.24
N PRO A 85 -1.59 8.47 -13.13
CA PRO A 85 -2.91 7.96 -12.80
C PRO A 85 -3.35 6.86 -13.78
N GLY A 86 -3.81 5.72 -13.27
CA GLY A 86 -4.30 4.61 -14.09
C GLY A 86 -3.82 3.25 -13.59
N ALA A 87 -4.10 2.21 -14.37
CA ALA A 87 -3.67 0.86 -14.09
C ALA A 87 -2.17 0.68 -14.37
N LEU A 88 -1.57 -0.32 -13.71
CA LEU A 88 -0.26 -0.85 -14.06
C LEU A 88 -0.30 -1.53 -15.43
N SER A 89 0.78 -1.41 -16.19
CA SER A 89 0.94 -2.06 -17.49
C SER A 89 2.05 -3.10 -17.43
N PRO A 90 1.74 -4.40 -17.59
CA PRO A 90 2.75 -5.45 -17.57
C PRO A 90 3.54 -5.58 -18.87
N ASP A 91 3.01 -5.04 -19.97
CA ASP A 91 3.40 -5.37 -21.35
C ASP A 91 3.84 -4.19 -22.20
N ASP A 92 3.69 -2.94 -21.73
CA ASP A 92 4.18 -1.74 -22.41
C ASP A 92 5.37 -1.11 -21.67
N PRO A 93 6.62 -1.38 -22.09
CA PRO A 93 7.83 -0.80 -21.50
C PRO A 93 7.93 0.73 -21.62
N THR A 94 7.12 1.35 -22.48
CA THR A 94 7.10 2.80 -22.67
C THR A 94 6.10 3.50 -21.76
N SER A 95 5.20 2.73 -21.13
CA SER A 95 4.20 3.23 -20.18
C SER A 95 4.89 3.83 -18.96
N PRO A 96 4.42 4.99 -18.44
CA PRO A 96 4.83 5.45 -17.13
C PRO A 96 4.42 4.48 -16.01
N ASN A 97 3.49 3.57 -16.25
CA ASN A 97 3.04 2.58 -15.27
C ASN A 97 3.57 1.17 -15.58
N TYR A 98 4.71 1.07 -16.28
CA TYR A 98 5.29 -0.23 -16.62
C TYR A 98 5.66 -1.02 -15.35
N SER A 99 5.10 -2.22 -15.22
CA SER A 99 5.19 -3.09 -14.05
C SER A 99 5.12 -4.55 -14.52
N PRO A 100 6.21 -5.10 -15.07
CA PRO A 100 6.20 -6.43 -15.71
C PRO A 100 5.93 -7.57 -14.72
N SER A 101 6.31 -7.40 -13.46
CA SER A 101 6.08 -8.34 -12.35
C SER A 101 4.79 -8.06 -11.57
N GLY A 102 4.06 -6.99 -11.89
CA GLY A 102 2.92 -6.52 -11.11
C GLY A 102 3.27 -5.70 -9.85
N SER A 103 4.55 -5.63 -9.46
CA SER A 103 5.04 -4.70 -8.44
C SER A 103 5.34 -3.33 -9.05
N PHE A 104 5.12 -2.28 -8.27
CA PHE A 104 5.52 -0.92 -8.58
C PHE A 104 6.27 -0.35 -7.39
N GLY A 105 7.60 -0.40 -7.44
CA GLY A 105 8.55 -0.24 -6.35
C GLY A 105 9.51 -1.43 -6.27
N ASP A 106 10.10 -1.67 -5.11
CA ASP A 106 11.09 -2.73 -4.91
C ASP A 106 10.73 -3.68 -3.75
N PRO A 107 10.02 -4.79 -4.03
CA PRO A 107 9.70 -5.78 -3.01
C PRO A 107 10.93 -6.51 -2.46
N THR A 108 12.10 -6.45 -3.11
CA THR A 108 13.31 -7.16 -2.65
C THR A 108 13.90 -6.55 -1.37
N LEU A 109 13.53 -5.31 -1.05
CA LEU A 109 13.91 -4.60 0.17
C LEU A 109 13.00 -4.92 1.37
N ALA A 110 11.96 -5.73 1.15
CA ALA A 110 11.01 -6.09 2.18
C ALA A 110 11.65 -6.95 3.29
N SER A 111 11.14 -6.80 4.51
CA SER A 111 11.57 -7.65 5.63
C SER A 111 10.47 -7.82 6.68
N VAL A 112 10.57 -8.92 7.45
CA VAL A 112 9.69 -9.20 8.59
C VAL A 112 9.77 -8.12 9.67
N ASP A 113 10.96 -7.54 9.90
CA ASP A 113 11.14 -6.46 10.88
C ASP A 113 10.37 -5.21 10.47
N LYS A 114 10.50 -4.78 9.21
CA LYS A 114 9.73 -3.67 8.64
C LYS A 114 8.23 -3.95 8.78
N GLY A 115 7.79 -5.13 8.37
CA GLY A 115 6.40 -5.55 8.45
C GLY A 115 5.82 -5.48 9.85
N SER A 116 6.58 -5.94 10.85
CA SER A 116 6.14 -5.99 12.25
C SER A 116 5.94 -4.59 12.81
N ARG A 117 6.87 -3.68 12.51
CA ARG A 117 6.82 -2.28 12.94
C ARG A 117 5.69 -1.51 12.25
N LEU A 118 5.49 -1.75 10.95
CA LEU A 118 4.39 -1.14 10.18
C LEU A 118 3.03 -1.63 10.67
N LEU A 119 2.88 -2.93 10.91
CA LEU A 119 1.63 -3.52 11.41
C LEU A 119 1.29 -3.00 12.81
N ALA A 120 2.27 -2.89 13.71
CA ALA A 120 2.06 -2.29 15.03
C ALA A 120 1.55 -0.84 14.92
N ALA A 121 2.17 -0.03 14.06
CA ALA A 121 1.77 1.35 13.82
C ALA A 121 0.33 1.46 13.26
N ILE A 122 -0.04 0.57 12.33
CA ILE A 122 -1.42 0.47 11.82
C ILE A 122 -2.40 0.17 12.95
N LEU A 123 -2.10 -0.83 13.79
CA LEU A 123 -3.00 -1.23 14.88
C LEU A 123 -3.20 -0.08 15.88
N GLU A 124 -2.14 0.64 16.24
CA GLU A 124 -2.23 1.81 17.11
C GLU A 124 -3.11 2.92 16.51
N ASP A 125 -2.89 3.26 15.23
CA ASP A 125 -3.71 4.27 14.54
C ASP A 125 -5.18 3.83 14.42
N MET A 126 -5.45 2.55 14.18
CA MET A 126 -6.81 2.02 14.08
C MET A 126 -7.53 1.99 15.44
N MET A 127 -6.82 1.66 16.52
CA MET A 127 -7.39 1.68 17.88
C MET A 127 -7.74 3.11 18.30
N GLU A 128 -6.88 4.09 18.01
CA GLU A 128 -7.16 5.51 18.27
C GLU A 128 -8.34 6.02 17.43
N ALA A 129 -8.39 5.67 16.14
CA ALA A 129 -9.46 6.09 15.25
C ALA A 129 -10.80 5.37 15.47
N ALA A 130 -10.82 4.24 16.19
CA ALA A 130 -12.03 3.49 16.53
C ALA A 130 -12.61 3.87 17.90
N GLY A 131 -11.80 4.48 18.78
CA GLY A 131 -12.26 5.14 20.01
C GLY A 131 -13.20 6.32 19.74
#